data_AF-A0A7C0WA78-F1
#
_entry.id   AF-A0A7C0WA78-F1
#
_cell.length_a   1.000
_cell.length_b   1.000
_cell.length_c   1.000
_cell.angle_alpha   90.00
_cell.angle_beta   90.00
_cell.angle_gamma   90.00
#
_symmetry.space_group_name_H-M   'P 1'
#
loop_
_entity.id
_entity.type
_entity.pdbx_description
1 polymer ?
#
loop_
_entity_poly.entity_id
_entity_poly.type
_entity_poly.pdbx_seq_one_letter_code
_entity_poly.pdbx_strand_id
1 'polypeptide(L)' 'MGIGARIALGCNIGAFFIRVAGGDPGGWLFGIGMVLGGYVGVRFFNWWTDRKMAKEMEAF' A
#
# COMPACT_ATOMS: atom_id res chain seq x y z
N MET A 1 0.84 9.62 1.29
CA MET A 1 1.61 9.04 2.42
C MET A 1 1.35 9.86 3.69
N GLY A 2 0.12 9.81 4.22
CA GLY A 2 -0.30 10.70 5.31
C GLY A 2 -0.27 10.00 6.67
N ILE A 3 -1.30 9.19 6.94
CA ILE A 3 -1.47 8.50 8.23
C ILE A 3 -0.34 7.48 8.47
N GLY A 4 0.01 6.68 7.46
CA GLY A 4 1.09 5.69 7.58
C GLY A 4 2.47 6.29 7.86
N ALA A 5 2.76 7.49 7.35
CA ALA A 5 4.04 8.17 7.60
C ALA A 5 4.13 8.73 9.04
N ARG A 6 2.99 9.09 9.64
CA ARG A 6 2.93 9.49 11.06
C ARG A 6 3.05 8.31 12.01
N ILE A 7 2.37 7.19 11.71
CA ILE A 7 2.44 5.97 12.52
C ILE A 7 3.85 5.37 12.49
N ALA A 8 4.52 5.39 11.33
CA ALA A 8 5.87 4.85 11.18
C ALA A 8 6.98 5.85 11.51
N LEU A 9 6.64 7.05 12.01
CA LEU A 9 7.59 8.12 12.36
C LEU A 9 8.59 8.45 11.22
N GLY A 10 8.15 8.34 9.97
CA GLY A 10 9.02 8.49 8.81
C GLY A 10 8.31 8.35 7.47
N CYS A 11 8.94 8.86 6.41
CA CYS A 11 8.58 8.55 5.03
C CYS A 11 9.16 7.19 4.63
N ASN A 12 8.82 6.65 3.45
CA ASN A 12 9.38 5.39 2.96
C ASN A 12 10.91 5.27 3.15
N ILE A 13 11.66 6.35 2.96
CA ILE A 13 13.13 6.37 3.13
C ILE A 13 13.54 6.21 4.61
N GLY A 14 12.87 6.93 5.51
CA GLY A 14 13.18 6.90 6.95
C GLY A 14 12.60 5.72 7.72
N ALA A 15 11.41 5.26 7.34
CA ALA A 15 10.68 4.18 7.99
C ALA A 15 11.08 2.79 7.47
N PHE A 16 11.43 2.67 6.18
CA PHE A 16 11.84 1.39 5.58
C PHE A 16 13.37 1.29 5.47
N PHE A 17 13.99 2.10 4.60
CA PHE A 17 15.39 1.87 4.19
C PHE A 17 16.40 2.04 5.34
N ILE A 18 16.27 3.08 6.16
CA ILE A 18 17.19 3.32 7.29
C ILE A 18 17.01 2.29 8.41
N ARG A 19 15.77 1.93 8.76
CA ARG A 19 15.47 0.95 9.82
C ARG A 19 15.86 -0.48 9.40
N VAL A 20 15.58 -0.86 8.16
CA VAL A 20 15.98 -2.16 7.60
C VAL A 20 17.50 -2.27 7.48
N ALA A 21 18.19 -1.22 7.01
CA ALA A 21 19.66 -1.22 6.94
C ALA A 21 20.32 -1.29 8.33
N GLY A 22 19.67 -0.72 9.35
CA GLY A 22 20.08 -0.82 10.75
C GLY A 22 19.73 -2.16 11.43
N GLY A 23 19.09 -3.10 10.74
CA GLY A 23 18.69 -4.40 11.30
C GLY A 23 17.45 -4.36 12.20
N ASP A 24 16.71 -3.26 12.21
CA ASP A 24 15.54 -3.08 13.07
C ASP A 24 14.30 -3.80 12.50
N PRO A 25 13.61 -4.65 13.29
CA PRO A 25 12.43 -5.38 12.84
C PRO A 25 11.27 -4.47 12.40
N GLY A 26 11.21 -3.24 12.91
CA GLY A 26 10.18 -2.27 12.57
C GLY A 26 10.23 -1.85 11.10
N GLY A 27 11.43 -1.79 10.51
CA GLY A 27 11.58 -1.52 9.08
C GLY A 27 11.00 -2.64 8.22
N TRP A 28 11.22 -3.89 8.59
CA TRP A 28 10.64 -5.05 7.89
C TRP A 28 9.11 -5.08 7.97
N LEU A 29 8.54 -4.78 9.14
CA LEU A 29 7.09 -4.72 9.32
C LEU A 29 6.46 -3.63 8.44
N PHE A 30 7.12 -2.47 8.33
CA PHE A 30 6.67 -1.39 7.45
C PHE A 30 6.73 -1.79 5.96
N GLY A 31 7.77 -2.52 5.55
CA GLY A 31 7.88 -3.07 4.19
C GLY A 31 6.75 -4.03 3.83
N ILE A 32 6.48 -5.00 4.71
CA ILE A 32 5.41 -5.98 4.49
C ILE A 32 4.05 -5.28 4.44
N GLY A 33 3.79 -4.34 5.34
CA GLY A 33 2.56 -3.55 5.34
C GLY A 33 2.38 -2.73 4.06
N MET A 34 3.46 -2.17 3.51
CA MET A 34 3.42 -1.40 2.27
C MET A 34 3.15 -2.29 1.05
N VAL A 35 3.81 -3.45 0.97
CA VAL A 35 3.63 -4.41 -0.13
C VAL A 35 2.21 -4.98 -0.12
N LEU A 36 1.73 -5.43 1.04
CA LEU A 36 0.36 -5.96 1.18
C LEU A 36 -0.68 -4.88 0.92
N GLY A 37 -0.49 -3.67 1.47
CA GLY A 37 -1.41 -2.55 1.25
C GLY A 37 -1.53 -2.16 -0.23
N GLY A 38 -0.40 -2.12 -0.95
CA GLY A 38 -0.39 -1.87 -2.39
C GLY A 38 -1.06 -2.99 -3.19
N TYR A 39 -0.73 -4.25 -2.89
CA TYR A 39 -1.28 -5.40 -3.59
C TYR A 39 -2.80 -5.54 -3.40
N VAL A 40 -3.28 -5.42 -2.15
CA VAL A 40 -4.70 -5.47 -1.81
C VAL A 40 -5.44 -4.28 -2.40
N GLY A 41 -4.86 -3.07 -2.33
CA GLY A 41 -5.42 -1.88 -2.94
C GLY A 41 -5.63 -2.04 -4.44
N VAL A 42 -4.61 -2.46 -5.18
CA VAL A 42 -4.70 -2.68 -6.63
C VAL A 42 -5.71 -3.77 -6.96
N ARG A 43 -5.69 -4.90 -6.25
CA ARG A 43 -6.67 -5.99 -6.46
C ARG A 43 -8.11 -5.54 -6.24
N PHE A 44 -8.36 -4.77 -5.18
CA PHE A 44 -9.68 -4.25 -4.87
C PHE A 44 -10.14 -3.22 -5.90
N PHE A 45 -9.27 -2.29 -6.29
CA PHE A 45 -9.57 -1.31 -7.33
C PHE A 45 -9.82 -1.96 -8.68
N ASN A 46 -9.03 -2.97 -9.05
CA ASN A 46 -9.23 -3.69 -10.31
C ASN A 46 -10.60 -4.37 -10.33
N TRP A 47 -10.96 -5.10 -9.27
CA TRP A 47 -12.29 -5.72 -9.14
C TRP A 47 -13.45 -4.70 -9.13
N TRP A 48 -13.27 -3.56 -8.45
CA TRP A 48 -14.30 -2.53 -8.38
C TRP A 48 -14.50 -1.83 -9.73
N THR A 49 -13.40 -1.48 -10.39
CA THR A 49 -13.41 -0.86 -11.72
C THR A 49 -13.99 -1.82 -12.76
N ASP A 50 -13.61 -3.09 -12.75
CA ASP A 50 -14.13 -4.11 -13.68
C ASP A 50 -15.65 -4.27 -13.53
N ARG A 51 -16.18 -4.28 -12.29
CA ARG A 51 -17.62 -4.27 -12.02
C ARG A 51 -18.32 -2.99 -12.47
N LYS A 52 -17.65 -1.84 -12.39
CA LYS A 52 -18.23 -0.56 -12.80
C LYS A 52 -18.27 -0.45 -14.33
N MET A 53 -17.18 -0.85 -14.99
CA MET A 53 -17.04 -0.89 -16.45
C MET A 53 -18.01 -1.88 -17.09
N ALA A 54 -18.26 -3.05 -16.47
CA ALA A 54 -19.27 -4.00 -16.94
C ALA A 54 -20.68 -3.38 -16.95
N LYS A 55 -21.04 -2.64 -15.90
CA LYS A 55 -22.34 -1.94 -15.83
C LYS A 55 -22.46 -0.78 -16.81
N GLU A 56 -21.37 -0.07 -17.08
CA GLU A 56 -21.39 1.00 -18.10
C GLU A 56 -21.50 0.41 -19.51
N MET A 57 -20.89 -0.75 -19.81
CA MET A 57 -21.08 -1.45 -21.09
C MET A 57 -22.49 -2.01 -21.29
N GLU A 58 -23.17 -2.48 -20.24
CA GLU A 58 -24.57 -2.95 -20.33
C GLU A 58 -25.59 -1.79 -20.52
N ALA A 59 -25.16 -0.55 -20.28
CA ALA A 59 -25.98 0.65 -20.46
C ALA A 59 -25.83 1.28 -21.86
N PHE A 60 -24.96 0.74 -22.72
CA PHE A 60 -24.79 1.15 -24.13
C PHE A 60 -25.58 0.26 -25.09
#